data_AF-A0A7C1DUI2-F1
#
_entry.id   AF-A0A7C1DUI2-F1
#
_cell.length_a   1.000
_cell.length_b   1.000
_cell.length_c   1.000
_cell.angle_alpha   90.00
_cell.angle_beta   90.00
_cell.angle_gamma   90.00
#
_symmetry.space_group_name_H-M   'P 1'
#
loop_
_entity.id
_entity.type
_entity.pdbx_description
1 polymer ?
#
loop_
_entity_poly.entity_id
_entity_poly.type
_entity_poly.pdbx_seq_one_letter_code
_entity_poly.pdbx_strand_id
1 'polypeptide(L)'
;DVLERATEKALELLSTNENGFFIMIEGSQIDWGGHDNDETYVVEETLDFDRCIKIALDFARENGETLVVVTSDHETGGMVVLDGNDATGEIRTTFTTGGHTASLIPVLAYGPGADLFTGIYENTGFFERFLEAFDF
;
A
#
# COMPACT_ATOMS: atom_id res chain seq x y z
N ASP A 1 2.84 -2.85 -15.11
CA ASP A 1 4.32 -2.86 -14.93
C ASP A 1 5.08 -1.54 -15.21
N VAL A 2 4.47 -0.37 -14.97
CA VAL A 2 5.17 0.94 -15.00
C VAL A 2 5.50 1.41 -13.58
N LEU A 3 4.60 1.13 -12.63
CA LEU A 3 4.74 1.50 -11.23
C LEU A 3 5.97 0.87 -10.56
N GLU A 4 6.25 -0.40 -10.88
CA GLU A 4 7.41 -1.14 -10.40
C GLU A 4 8.71 -0.43 -10.79
N ARG A 5 8.89 -0.17 -12.09
CA ARG A 5 10.07 0.53 -12.64
C ARG A 5 10.20 1.96 -12.14
N ALA A 6 9.07 2.65 -11.92
CA ALA A 6 9.07 3.99 -11.35
C ALA A 6 9.52 3.97 -9.88
N THR A 7 9.09 2.96 -9.12
CA THR A 7 9.49 2.73 -7.72
C THR A 7 11.00 2.49 -7.64
N GLU A 8 11.53 1.56 -8.43
CA GLU A 8 12.98 1.28 -8.47
C GLU A 8 13.77 2.56 -8.81
N LYS A 9 13.35 3.28 -9.85
CA LYS A 9 14.06 4.47 -10.28
C LYS A 9 14.01 5.59 -9.25
N ALA A 10 12.89 5.76 -8.56
CA ALA A 10 12.76 6.76 -7.52
C ALA A 10 13.66 6.43 -6.33
N LEU A 11 13.72 5.17 -5.89
CA LEU A 11 14.63 4.75 -4.83
C LEU A 11 16.10 4.90 -5.23
N GLU A 12 16.48 4.55 -6.47
CA GLU A 12 17.84 4.75 -6.99
C GLU A 12 18.27 6.22 -6.92
N LEU A 13 17.37 7.15 -7.27
CA LEU A 13 17.68 8.58 -7.27
C LEU A 13 17.68 9.18 -5.86
N LEU A 14 16.65 8.88 -5.06
CA LEU A 14 16.44 9.50 -3.75
C LEU A 14 17.41 8.99 -2.68
N SER A 15 17.83 7.72 -2.77
CA SER A 15 18.80 7.12 -1.84
C SER A 15 20.19 7.76 -1.89
N THR A 16 20.47 8.61 -2.89
CA THR A 16 21.73 9.35 -2.97
C THR A 16 21.81 10.55 -2.03
N ASN A 17 20.70 10.96 -1.41
CA ASN A 17 20.67 12.06 -0.45
C ASN A 17 21.08 11.58 0.95
N GLU A 18 22.20 12.09 1.46
CA GLU A 18 22.72 11.77 2.80
C GLU A 18 21.78 12.21 3.95
N ASN A 19 20.86 13.14 3.70
CA ASN A 19 19.85 13.56 4.69
C ASN A 19 18.59 12.67 4.68
N GLY A 20 18.59 11.58 3.91
CA GLY A 20 17.42 10.75 3.71
C GLY A 20 16.42 11.34 2.71
N PHE A 21 15.26 10.71 2.62
CA PHE A 21 14.19 11.11 1.71
C PHE A 21 12.81 10.67 2.21
N PHE A 22 11.78 11.31 1.66
CA PHE A 22 10.40 10.85 1.76
C PHE A 22 9.89 10.56 0.35
N ILE A 23 9.21 9.43 0.18
CA ILE A 23 8.57 9.03 -1.08
C ILE A 23 7.17 8.48 -0.78
N MET A 24 6.22 8.80 -1.65
CA MET A 24 4.89 8.23 -1.66
C MET A 24 4.68 7.50 -2.99
N ILE A 25 4.23 6.26 -2.94
CA ILE A 25 3.97 5.38 -4.08
C ILE A 25 2.51 4.95 -4.00
N GLU A 26 1.77 5.11 -5.10
CA GLU A 26 0.32 4.90 -5.15
C GLU A 26 -0.04 3.86 -6.22
N GLY A 27 -0.72 2.79 -5.81
CA GLY A 27 -1.40 1.83 -6.69
C GLY A 27 -2.80 2.32 -7.06
N SER A 28 -2.89 3.42 -7.82
CA SER A 28 -4.12 4.20 -7.97
C SER A 28 -5.30 3.48 -8.64
N GLN A 29 -5.03 2.47 -9.48
CA GLN A 29 -6.07 1.81 -10.26
C GLN A 29 -6.80 0.69 -9.52
N ILE A 30 -6.36 0.31 -8.30
CA ILE A 30 -7.13 -0.59 -7.44
C ILE A 30 -8.51 0.01 -7.17
N ASP A 31 -8.57 1.32 -6.92
CA ASP A 31 -9.81 2.07 -6.74
C ASP A 31 -10.71 2.02 -7.98
N TRP A 32 -10.12 2.17 -9.18
CA TRP A 32 -10.88 2.14 -10.43
C TRP A 32 -11.51 0.77 -10.69
N GLY A 33 -10.76 -0.32 -10.44
CA GLY A 33 -11.32 -1.67 -10.50
C GLY A 33 -12.46 -1.86 -9.50
N GLY A 34 -12.34 -1.28 -8.30
CA GLY A 34 -13.40 -1.29 -7.28
C GLY A 34 -14.65 -0.53 -7.72
N HIS A 35 -14.50 0.64 -8.35
CA HIS A 35 -15.61 1.42 -8.89
C HIS A 35 -16.35 0.68 -10.02
N ASP A 36 -15.61 -0.02 -10.87
CA ASP A 36 -16.14 -0.82 -11.97
C ASP A 36 -16.68 -2.18 -11.53
N ASN A 37 -16.50 -2.56 -10.24
CA ASN A 37 -16.83 -3.87 -9.69
C ASN A 37 -16.19 -5.02 -10.48
N ASP A 38 -14.96 -4.81 -10.93
CA ASP A 38 -14.18 -5.77 -11.72
C ASP A 38 -13.16 -6.48 -10.82
N GLU A 39 -13.49 -7.72 -10.45
CA GLU A 39 -12.62 -8.59 -9.64
C GLU A 39 -11.23 -8.77 -10.24
N THR A 40 -11.15 -9.01 -11.55
CA THR A 40 -9.86 -9.29 -12.21
C THR A 40 -9.01 -8.03 -12.20
N TYR A 41 -9.61 -6.88 -12.48
CA TYR A 41 -8.90 -5.60 -12.47
C TYR A 41 -8.37 -5.27 -11.06
N VAL A 42 -9.19 -5.41 -10.02
CA VAL A 42 -8.77 -5.20 -8.63
C VAL A 42 -7.60 -6.11 -8.25
N VAL A 43 -7.67 -7.40 -8.61
CA VAL A 43 -6.62 -8.37 -8.31
C VAL A 43 -5.33 -8.04 -9.05
N GLU A 44 -5.39 -7.77 -10.35
CA GLU A 44 -4.20 -7.46 -11.14
C GLU A 44 -3.50 -6.19 -10.66
N GLU A 45 -4.24 -5.12 -10.36
CA GLU A 45 -3.64 -3.88 -9.84
C GLU A 45 -3.12 -4.04 -8.41
N THR A 46 -3.76 -4.88 -7.58
CA THR A 46 -3.24 -5.22 -6.25
C THR A 46 -1.92 -5.99 -6.37
N LEU A 47 -1.79 -6.90 -7.33
CA LEU A 47 -0.55 -7.62 -7.61
C LEU A 47 0.54 -6.69 -8.18
N ASP A 48 0.17 -5.69 -8.98
CA ASP A 48 1.11 -4.65 -9.45
C ASP A 48 1.63 -3.79 -8.27
N PHE A 49 0.76 -3.44 -7.32
CA PHE A 49 1.17 -2.73 -6.11
C PHE A 49 2.01 -3.58 -5.15
N ASP A 50 1.68 -4.88 -5.00
CA ASP A 50 2.44 -5.83 -4.16
C ASP A 50 3.91 -5.93 -4.60
N ARG A 51 4.18 -5.93 -5.91
CA ARG A 51 5.56 -5.92 -6.42
C ARG A 51 6.32 -4.64 -6.05
N CYS A 52 5.64 -3.50 -5.99
CA CYS A 52 6.22 -2.24 -5.52
C CYS A 52 6.51 -2.29 -4.01
N ILE A 53 5.60 -2.86 -3.22
CA ILE A 53 5.81 -3.10 -1.78
C ILE A 53 7.01 -4.01 -1.56
N LYS A 54 7.15 -5.07 -2.36
CA LYS A 54 8.31 -5.97 -2.30
C LYS A 54 9.62 -5.20 -2.51
N ILE A 55 9.71 -4.34 -3.52
CA ILE A 55 10.91 -3.51 -3.77
C ILE A 55 11.22 -2.61 -2.58
N ALA A 56 10.22 -1.92 -2.04
CA ALA A 56 10.39 -1.04 -0.88
C ALA A 56 10.86 -1.81 0.36
N LEU A 57 10.29 -2.99 0.62
CA LEU A 57 10.69 -3.85 1.74
C LEU A 57 12.10 -4.42 1.56
N ASP A 58 12.49 -4.82 0.35
CA ASP A 58 13.84 -5.32 0.09
C ASP A 58 14.88 -4.20 0.27
N PHE A 59 14.60 -2.98 -0.22
CA PHE A 59 15.43 -1.80 0.02
C PHE A 59 15.58 -1.51 1.52
N ALA A 60 14.48 -1.53 2.27
CA ALA A 60 14.49 -1.28 3.71
C ALA A 60 15.23 -2.36 4.51
N ARG A 61 15.14 -3.62 4.10
CA ARG A 61 15.91 -4.73 4.69
C ARG A 61 17.40 -4.60 4.43
N GLU A 62 17.79 -4.13 3.25
CA GLU A 62 19.19 -4.02 2.87
C GLU A 62 19.90 -2.90 3.63
N ASN A 63 19.28 -1.73 3.82
CA ASN A 63 19.90 -0.64 4.56
C ASN A 63 19.66 -0.67 6.07
N GLY A 64 18.54 -1.26 6.53
CA GLY A 64 18.18 -1.32 7.95
C GLY A 64 17.75 0.01 8.58
N GLU A 65 17.66 1.09 7.80
CA GLU A 65 17.40 2.45 8.27
C GLU A 65 16.09 3.03 7.72
N THR A 66 15.40 2.31 6.82
CA THR A 66 14.17 2.80 6.17
C THR A 66 12.92 2.31 6.87
N LEU A 67 12.01 3.25 7.15
CA LEU A 67 10.62 2.99 7.50
C LEU A 67 9.77 2.84 6.23
N VAL A 68 9.03 1.74 6.14
CA VAL A 68 8.01 1.50 5.11
C VAL A 68 6.65 1.47 5.78
N VAL A 69 5.71 2.27 5.28
CA VAL A 69 4.31 2.28 5.73
C VAL A 69 3.42 2.04 4.52
N VAL A 70 2.50 1.06 4.64
CA VAL A 70 1.53 0.69 3.60
C VAL A 70 0.13 0.81 4.20
N THR A 71 -0.74 1.51 3.49
CA THR A 71 -2.16 1.72 3.83
C THR A 71 -2.93 1.99 2.55
N SER A 72 -4.26 2.11 2.63
CA SER A 72 -5.02 2.86 1.63
C SER A 72 -5.62 4.13 2.22
N ASP A 73 -6.19 4.97 1.36
CA ASP A 73 -6.95 6.16 1.68
C ASP A 73 -8.42 5.84 2.01
N HIS A 74 -9.03 4.88 1.31
CA HIS A 74 -10.34 4.31 1.59
C HIS A 74 -10.53 2.92 0.95
N GLU A 75 -11.70 2.30 1.21
CA GLU A 75 -12.16 1.10 0.51
C GLU A 75 -13.14 1.50 -0.58
N THR A 76 -13.12 0.76 -1.70
CA THR A 76 -13.99 1.01 -2.85
C THR A 76 -14.66 -0.27 -3.33
N GLY A 77 -15.97 -0.17 -3.57
CA GLY A 77 -16.81 -1.26 -4.10
C GLY A 77 -17.52 -2.08 -3.02
N GLY A 78 -17.06 -2.03 -1.77
CA GLY A 78 -17.54 -2.89 -0.69
C GLY A 78 -17.35 -4.36 -1.07
N MET A 79 -16.15 -4.70 -1.52
CA MET A 79 -15.79 -6.01 -2.07
C MET A 79 -15.79 -7.07 -0.98
N VAL A 80 -16.41 -8.21 -1.24
CA VAL A 80 -16.46 -9.36 -0.33
C VAL A 80 -16.05 -10.62 -1.07
N VAL A 81 -15.07 -11.34 -0.51
CA VAL A 81 -14.69 -12.68 -0.99
C VAL A 81 -15.75 -13.69 -0.54
N LEU A 82 -16.39 -14.34 -1.50
CA LEU A 82 -17.43 -15.34 -1.28
C LEU A 82 -16.88 -16.76 -1.24
N ASP A 83 -15.89 -17.05 -2.10
CA ASP A 83 -15.29 -18.38 -2.25
C ASP A 83 -13.89 -18.25 -2.86
N GLY A 84 -13.11 -19.33 -2.84
CA GLY A 84 -11.80 -19.39 -3.45
C GLY A 84 -11.30 -20.82 -3.61
N ASN A 85 -10.33 -21.02 -4.49
CA ASN A 85 -9.72 -22.31 -4.75
C ASN A 85 -8.20 -22.20 -4.78
N ASP A 86 -7.55 -22.62 -3.70
CA ASP A 86 -6.10 -22.57 -3.53
C ASP A 86 -5.34 -23.36 -4.62
N ALA A 87 -5.94 -24.42 -5.18
CA ALA A 87 -5.27 -25.23 -6.19
C ALA A 87 -5.24 -24.54 -7.56
N THR A 88 -6.22 -23.68 -7.86
CA THR A 88 -6.30 -22.92 -9.12
C THR A 88 -5.88 -21.46 -8.97
N GLY A 89 -5.87 -20.93 -7.75
CA GLY A 89 -5.67 -19.51 -7.47
C GLY A 89 -6.91 -18.66 -7.76
N GLU A 90 -8.06 -19.27 -8.04
CA GLU A 90 -9.29 -18.54 -8.31
C GLU A 90 -9.86 -17.97 -7.00
N ILE A 91 -10.33 -16.73 -7.06
CA ILE A 91 -11.20 -16.13 -6.06
C ILE A 91 -12.56 -15.87 -6.68
N ARG A 92 -13.59 -15.79 -5.85
CA ARG A 92 -14.91 -15.33 -6.27
C ARG A 92 -15.39 -14.26 -5.33
N THR A 93 -15.74 -13.12 -5.89
CA THR A 93 -16.08 -11.93 -5.12
C THR A 93 -17.45 -11.37 -5.51
N THR A 94 -17.95 -10.47 -4.68
CA THR A 94 -19.11 -9.64 -4.98
C THR A 94 -18.90 -8.24 -4.43
N PHE A 95 -19.67 -7.29 -4.94
CA PHE A 95 -19.56 -5.88 -4.61
C PHE A 95 -20.91 -5.37 -4.14
N THR A 96 -20.90 -4.40 -3.23
CA THR A 96 -22.14 -3.85 -2.64
C THR A 96 -22.49 -2.47 -3.19
N THR A 97 -21.53 -1.78 -3.80
CA THR A 97 -21.66 -0.43 -4.35
C THR A 97 -20.65 -0.24 -5.49
N GLY A 98 -20.81 0.80 -6.31
CA GLY A 98 -19.76 1.27 -7.24
C GLY A 98 -19.07 2.54 -6.72
N GLY A 99 -19.00 2.71 -5.40
CA GLY A 99 -18.45 3.88 -4.73
C GLY A 99 -17.65 3.47 -3.50
N HIS A 100 -17.20 4.45 -2.71
CA HIS A 100 -16.38 4.16 -1.53
C HIS A 100 -17.23 3.63 -0.37
N THR A 101 -16.61 2.88 0.55
CA THR A 101 -17.20 2.50 1.83
C THR A 101 -16.38 2.99 3.02
N ALA A 102 -17.00 2.97 4.21
CA ALA A 102 -16.37 3.38 5.46
C ALA A 102 -15.67 2.20 6.18
N SER A 103 -15.21 1.20 5.42
CA SER A 103 -14.48 0.07 5.97
C SER A 103 -13.18 0.54 6.63
N LEU A 104 -12.82 -0.06 7.76
CA LEU A 104 -11.54 0.23 8.41
C LEU A 104 -10.39 -0.23 7.52
N ILE A 105 -9.43 0.67 7.29
CA ILE A 105 -8.27 0.41 6.44
C ILE A 105 -7.10 -0.08 7.31
N PRO A 106 -6.43 -1.19 6.91
CA PRO A 106 -5.26 -1.65 7.62
C PRO A 106 -4.08 -0.71 7.38
N VAL A 107 -3.30 -0.46 8.43
CA VAL A 107 -1.99 0.17 8.34
C VAL A 107 -0.94 -0.90 8.67
N LEU A 108 -0.01 -1.10 7.74
CA LEU A 108 1.11 -2.01 7.89
C LEU A 108 2.39 -1.18 7.91
N ALA A 109 3.32 -1.50 8.81
CA ALA A 109 4.60 -0.80 8.91
C ALA A 109 5.76 -1.77 9.13
N TYR A 110 6.93 -1.43 8.58
CA TYR A 110 8.17 -2.19 8.70
C TYR A 110 9.37 -1.24 8.82
N GLY A 111 10.35 -1.61 9.65
CA GLY A 111 11.59 -0.84 9.84
C GLY A 111 11.58 0.01 11.12
N PRO A 112 12.60 0.85 11.33
CA PRO A 112 12.68 1.76 12.47
C PRO A 112 11.44 2.66 12.56
N GLY A 113 10.86 2.82 13.75
CA GLY A 113 9.66 3.65 13.96
C GLY A 113 8.32 2.98 13.60
N ALA A 114 8.31 1.72 13.14
CA ALA A 114 7.06 1.03 12.79
C ALA A 114 6.03 0.95 13.94
N ASP A 115 6.49 0.92 15.19
CA ASP A 115 5.60 0.89 16.39
C ASP A 115 4.68 2.11 16.49
N LEU A 116 5.06 3.26 15.89
CA LEU A 116 4.25 4.49 15.85
C LEU A 116 2.93 4.30 15.07
N PHE A 117 2.87 3.31 14.18
CA PHE A 117 1.74 3.05 13.28
C PHE A 117 0.85 1.90 13.77
N THR A 118 0.94 1.56 15.06
CA THR A 118 0.11 0.54 15.69
C THR A 118 -1.17 1.13 16.31
N GLY A 119 -2.20 0.28 16.45
CA GLY A 119 -3.48 0.67 17.06
C GLY A 119 -4.52 1.18 16.04
N ILE A 120 -5.55 1.84 16.55
CA ILE A 120 -6.66 2.40 15.75
C ILE A 120 -6.63 3.93 15.91
N TYR A 121 -6.55 4.64 14.79
CA TYR A 121 -6.47 6.09 14.76
C TYR A 121 -7.01 6.66 13.45
N GLU A 122 -7.34 7.95 13.46
CA GLU A 122 -7.77 8.69 12.27
C GLU A 122 -6.60 8.91 11.30
N ASN A 123 -6.86 8.92 9.99
CA ASN A 123 -5.82 9.15 8.98
C ASN A 123 -5.07 10.49 9.16
N THR A 124 -5.70 11.50 9.76
CA THR A 124 -5.04 12.77 10.13
C THR A 124 -3.84 12.57 11.04
N GLY A 125 -3.80 11.47 11.80
CA GLY A 125 -2.69 11.10 12.66
C GLY A 125 -1.42 10.65 11.93
N PHE A 126 -1.46 10.40 10.61
CA PHE A 126 -0.25 10.06 9.85
C PHE A 126 0.77 11.21 9.87
N PHE A 127 0.32 12.46 9.79
CA PHE A 127 1.22 13.62 9.74
C PHE A 127 2.15 13.68 10.96
N GLU A 128 1.59 13.62 12.16
CA GLU A 128 2.37 13.69 13.41
C GLU A 128 3.32 12.50 13.55
N ARG A 129 2.87 11.30 13.18
CA ARG A 129 3.69 10.08 13.23
C ARG A 129 4.86 10.12 12.26
N PHE A 130 4.67 10.66 11.06
CA PHE A 130 5.77 10.84 10.12
C PHE A 130 6.76 11.89 10.61
N LEU A 131 6.31 13.00 11.19
CA LEU A 131 7.23 13.97 11.80
C LEU A 131 8.05 13.34 12.93
N GLU A 132 7.41 12.55 13.79
CA GLU A 132 8.11 11.82 14.86
C GLU A 132 9.10 10.80 14.30
N ALA A 133 8.71 10.02 13.28
CA ALA A 133 9.59 9.02 12.67
C ALA A 133 10.82 9.63 11.94
N PHE A 134 10.69 10.85 11.43
CA PHE A 134 11.77 11.58 10.76
C PHE A 134 12.60 12.46 11.70
N ASP A 135 12.33 12.43 13.01
CA ASP A 135 12.99 13.29 14.01
C ASP A 135 12.94 14.80 13.64
N PHE A 136 11.79 15.27 13.12
CA PHE A 136 11.57 16.69 12.81
C PHE A 136 11.37 17.58 14.05
#